data_AF-A3JW59-F1
#
_entry.id   AF-A3JW59-F1
#
_cell.length_a   1.000
_cell.length_b   1.000
_cell.length_c   1.000
_cell.angle_alpha   90.00
_cell.angle_beta   90.00
_cell.angle_gamma   90.00
#
_symmetry.space_group_name_H-M   'P 1'
#
loop_
_entity.id
_entity.type
_entity.pdbx_description
1 polymer ?
#
loop_
_entity_poly.entity_id
_entity_poly.type
_entity_poly.pdbx_seq_one_letter_code
_entity_poly.pdbx_strand_id
1 'polypeptide(L)'
;MGSWGGNVRSGPSTDYPIIGSLKNGDPVVLLRKKKPANDGFNWFKIVYGNGQVGYQWGGILCGFNNKVNGTYGLCENDNRSTPRNYKCSDLTRFRSKEAEQKTKVTFFVGQTDNSFRIYWLDYNGNKKSYKKLSSGMSWTAETYRSHPWAIYRVSANGSETCHSIVKGKRKSSQWLLR
;
A
#
# COMPACT_ATOMS: atom_id res chain seq x y z
N MET A 1 5.41 -5.23 -0.53
CA MET A 1 6.23 -6.18 -1.29
C MET A 1 6.40 -5.62 -2.69
N GLY A 2 7.37 -6.09 -3.46
CA GLY A 2 7.50 -5.80 -4.87
C GLY A 2 7.45 -7.07 -5.70
N SER A 3 7.53 -6.90 -7.01
CA SER A 3 7.69 -7.98 -7.99
C SER A 3 8.95 -7.73 -8.83
N TRP A 4 9.63 -8.81 -9.23
CA TRP A 4 10.68 -8.77 -10.26
C TRP A 4 10.07 -8.64 -11.68
N GLY A 5 8.75 -8.53 -11.77
CA GLY A 5 7.98 -8.43 -12.99
C GLY A 5 7.29 -9.74 -13.36
N GLY A 6 6.61 -9.76 -14.50
CA GLY A 6 5.96 -10.94 -15.05
C GLY A 6 4.44 -10.94 -14.92
N ASN A 7 3.83 -12.09 -15.21
CA ASN A 7 2.39 -12.22 -15.38
C ASN A 7 1.65 -12.32 -14.05
N VAL A 8 0.51 -11.63 -13.97
CA VAL A 8 -0.50 -11.81 -12.94
C VAL A 8 -1.65 -12.63 -13.51
N ARG A 9 -2.07 -13.68 -12.81
CA ARG A 9 -3.07 -14.64 -13.26
C ARG A 9 -4.35 -14.60 -12.42
N SER A 10 -5.45 -15.11 -12.97
CA SER A 10 -6.72 -15.19 -12.25
C SER A 10 -6.75 -16.26 -11.15
N GLY A 11 -5.81 -17.22 -11.15
CA GLY A 11 -5.70 -18.27 -10.15
C GLY A 11 -4.27 -18.78 -9.93
N PRO A 12 -4.06 -19.63 -8.92
CA PRO A 12 -2.73 -20.05 -8.43
C PRO A 12 -2.12 -21.22 -9.25
N SER A 13 -2.06 -21.09 -10.58
CA SER A 13 -1.35 -21.99 -11.50
C SER A 13 -1.07 -21.27 -12.82
N THR A 14 -0.13 -21.79 -13.61
CA THR A 14 0.12 -21.34 -14.99
C THR A 14 -1.03 -21.63 -15.95
N ASP A 15 -1.97 -22.49 -15.59
CA ASP A 15 -3.15 -22.83 -16.40
C ASP A 15 -4.24 -21.75 -16.35
N TYR A 16 -4.20 -20.88 -15.33
CA TYR A 16 -5.17 -19.79 -15.22
C TYR A 16 -4.82 -18.64 -16.17
N PRO A 17 -5.83 -17.99 -16.79
CA PRO A 17 -5.63 -16.85 -17.67
C PRO A 17 -4.77 -15.73 -17.07
N ILE A 18 -3.96 -15.11 -17.91
CA ILE A 18 -3.23 -13.87 -17.58
C ILE A 18 -4.24 -12.73 -17.55
N ILE A 19 -4.28 -11.99 -16.45
CA ILE A 19 -5.19 -10.85 -16.23
C ILE A 19 -4.44 -9.53 -16.05
N GLY A 20 -3.12 -9.56 -16.06
CA GLY A 20 -2.26 -8.39 -15.92
C GLY A 20 -0.79 -8.77 -15.95
N SER A 21 0.06 -7.75 -15.85
CA SER A 21 1.51 -7.91 -15.76
C SER A 21 2.12 -6.82 -14.90
N LEU A 22 3.31 -7.10 -14.37
CA LEU A 22 4.08 -6.20 -13.54
C LEU A 22 5.48 -6.00 -14.12
N LYS A 23 6.08 -4.86 -13.81
CA LYS A 23 7.48 -4.55 -14.10
C LYS A 23 8.34 -4.82 -12.87
N ASN A 24 9.64 -5.01 -13.09
CA ASN A 24 10.60 -5.10 -11.99
C ASN A 24 10.51 -3.84 -11.11
N GLY A 25 10.29 -4.05 -9.82
CA GLY A 25 10.12 -3.02 -8.80
C GLY A 25 8.68 -2.57 -8.57
N ASP A 26 7.70 -3.07 -9.32
CA ASP A 26 6.30 -2.70 -9.10
C ASP A 26 5.79 -3.20 -7.74
N PRO A 27 5.10 -2.36 -6.97
CA PRO A 27 4.62 -2.75 -5.65
C PRO A 27 3.43 -3.68 -5.71
N VAL A 28 3.46 -4.65 -4.80
CA VAL A 28 2.35 -5.55 -4.52
C VAL A 28 2.10 -5.71 -3.03
N VAL A 29 0.89 -6.12 -2.75
CA VAL A 29 0.39 -6.52 -1.45
C VAL A 29 0.23 -8.02 -1.44
N LEU A 30 0.68 -8.73 -0.40
CA LEU A 30 0.33 -10.14 -0.21
C LEU A 30 -0.94 -10.25 0.64
N LEU A 31 -2.00 -10.82 0.07
CA LEU A 31 -3.25 -11.09 0.78
C LEU A 31 -3.26 -12.49 1.39
N ARG A 32 -2.88 -13.51 0.60
CA ARG A 32 -2.93 -14.90 1.04
C ARG A 32 -1.92 -15.77 0.30
N LYS A 33 -1.28 -16.68 1.02
CA LYS A 33 -0.45 -17.76 0.47
C LYS A 33 -1.34 -18.96 0.11
N LYS A 34 -1.19 -19.50 -1.10
CA LYS A 34 -1.78 -20.77 -1.54
C LYS A 34 -0.66 -21.82 -1.66
N LYS A 35 -1.04 -23.11 -1.53
CA LYS A 35 -0.12 -24.26 -1.45
C LYS A 35 0.99 -24.17 -2.52
N PRO A 36 2.19 -24.71 -2.21
CA PRO A 36 3.33 -24.64 -3.11
C PRO A 36 2.98 -25.22 -4.48
N ALA A 37 3.49 -24.58 -5.53
CA ALA A 37 3.67 -25.26 -6.80
C ALA A 37 4.75 -26.35 -6.63
N ASN A 38 4.80 -27.30 -7.55
CA ASN A 38 5.75 -28.42 -7.48
C ASN A 38 7.23 -27.98 -7.50
N ASP A 39 7.51 -26.70 -7.76
CA ASP A 39 8.82 -26.05 -7.81
C ASP A 39 9.30 -25.45 -6.46
N GLY A 40 8.55 -25.63 -5.37
CA GLY A 40 8.94 -25.16 -4.03
C GLY A 40 8.57 -23.71 -3.71
N PHE A 41 8.00 -22.96 -4.66
CA PHE A 41 7.49 -21.60 -4.42
C PHE A 41 5.96 -21.59 -4.31
N ASN A 42 5.43 -20.64 -3.53
CA ASN A 42 3.99 -20.53 -3.33
C ASN A 42 3.37 -19.56 -4.32
N TRP A 43 2.12 -19.79 -4.71
CA TRP A 43 1.32 -18.76 -5.34
C TRP A 43 0.75 -17.83 -4.27
N PHE A 44 0.83 -16.52 -4.52
CA PHE A 44 0.28 -15.52 -3.63
C PHE A 44 -0.86 -14.79 -4.31
N LYS A 45 -1.98 -14.67 -3.59
CA LYS A 45 -3.02 -13.71 -3.94
C LYS A 45 -2.48 -12.32 -3.62
N ILE A 46 -2.45 -11.45 -4.62
CA ILE A 46 -1.88 -10.10 -4.52
C ILE A 46 -2.90 -9.01 -4.85
N VAL A 47 -2.69 -7.85 -4.25
CA VAL A 47 -3.24 -6.58 -4.77
C VAL A 47 -2.12 -5.85 -5.50
N TYR A 48 -2.38 -5.35 -6.70
CA TYR A 48 -1.41 -4.68 -7.56
C TYR A 48 -2.04 -3.51 -8.33
N GLY A 49 -1.18 -2.62 -8.84
CA GLY A 49 -1.62 -1.45 -9.60
C GLY A 49 -2.66 -0.60 -8.85
N ASN A 50 -3.77 -0.29 -9.52
CA ASN A 50 -4.89 0.49 -8.97
C ASN A 50 -5.87 -0.36 -8.13
N GLY A 51 -5.36 -1.26 -7.28
CA GLY A 51 -6.21 -2.09 -6.40
C GLY A 51 -6.74 -3.36 -7.07
N GLN A 52 -6.22 -3.74 -8.23
CA GLN A 52 -6.59 -4.99 -8.89
C GLN A 52 -6.11 -6.19 -8.09
N VAL A 53 -6.85 -7.29 -8.17
CA VAL A 53 -6.56 -8.51 -7.41
C VAL A 53 -6.26 -9.66 -8.36
N GLY A 54 -5.18 -10.40 -8.09
CA GLY A 54 -4.78 -11.55 -8.90
C GLY A 54 -3.81 -12.46 -8.15
N TYR A 55 -3.17 -13.36 -8.87
CA TYR A 55 -2.21 -14.32 -8.34
C TYR A 55 -0.87 -14.18 -9.06
N GLN A 56 0.21 -14.19 -8.29
CA GLN A 56 1.57 -14.23 -8.83
C GLN A 56 2.41 -15.28 -8.11
N TRP A 57 3.30 -15.91 -8.86
CA TRP A 57 4.20 -16.94 -8.35
C TRP A 57 5.28 -16.35 -7.44
N GLY A 58 5.56 -17.01 -6.32
CA GLY A 58 6.45 -16.51 -5.26
C GLY A 58 7.90 -16.31 -5.70
N GLY A 59 8.36 -17.10 -6.68
CA GLY A 59 9.72 -17.00 -7.22
C GLY A 59 10.01 -15.72 -8.01
N ILE A 60 9.01 -14.87 -8.25
CA ILE A 60 9.15 -13.53 -8.86
C ILE A 60 8.61 -12.41 -7.96
N LEU A 61 8.40 -12.72 -6.68
CA LEU A 61 8.04 -11.77 -5.65
C LEU A 61 9.25 -11.45 -4.78
N CYS A 62 9.30 -10.21 -4.29
CA CYS A 62 10.42 -9.71 -3.53
C CYS A 62 10.01 -8.77 -2.39
N GLY A 63 10.84 -8.73 -1.36
CA GLY A 63 10.72 -7.75 -0.29
C GLY A 63 11.53 -6.49 -0.58
N PHE A 64 10.96 -5.31 -0.36
CA PHE A 64 11.72 -4.07 -0.55
C PHE A 64 12.78 -3.84 0.54
N ASN A 65 12.50 -4.27 1.78
CA ASN A 65 13.39 -4.05 2.92
C ASN A 65 13.83 -5.36 3.57
N ASN A 66 12.93 -6.35 3.64
CA ASN A 66 13.16 -7.63 4.31
C ASN A 66 12.68 -8.77 3.41
N LYS A 67 13.41 -9.89 3.38
CA LYS A 67 12.97 -11.11 2.70
C LYS A 67 11.69 -11.64 3.35
N VAL A 68 10.75 -12.13 2.55
CA VAL A 68 9.50 -12.75 3.04
C VAL A 68 9.50 -14.24 2.70
N ASN A 69 9.13 -15.08 3.67
CA ASN A 69 9.11 -16.53 3.49
C ASN A 69 8.18 -16.92 2.32
N GLY A 70 8.70 -17.74 1.40
CA GLY A 70 8.01 -18.18 0.20
C GLY A 70 8.15 -17.23 -0.99
N THR A 71 8.96 -16.16 -0.87
CA THR A 71 9.33 -15.26 -1.97
C THR A 71 10.82 -15.37 -2.31
N TYR A 72 11.21 -14.97 -3.52
CA TYR A 72 12.57 -15.16 -4.04
C TYR A 72 13.63 -14.44 -3.20
N GLY A 73 13.44 -13.15 -2.91
CA GLY A 73 14.47 -12.36 -2.25
C GLY A 73 14.09 -10.90 -2.03
N LEU A 74 15.08 -10.02 -2.12
CA LEU A 74 14.89 -8.58 -2.07
C LEU A 74 14.64 -8.01 -3.47
N CYS A 75 13.98 -6.85 -3.56
CA CYS A 75 13.75 -6.18 -4.83
C CYS A 75 14.99 -5.41 -5.26
N GLU A 76 15.38 -5.54 -6.53
CA GLU A 76 16.47 -4.74 -7.11
C GLU A 76 16.04 -3.30 -7.38
N ASN A 77 14.77 -3.14 -7.75
CA ASN A 77 14.15 -1.85 -8.06
C ASN A 77 12.98 -1.56 -7.11
N ASP A 78 12.68 -0.29 -6.92
CA ASP A 78 11.54 0.18 -6.12
C ASP A 78 10.74 1.24 -6.87
N ASN A 79 9.72 0.81 -7.61
CA ASN A 79 8.82 1.69 -8.35
C ASN A 79 7.67 2.21 -7.47
N ARG A 80 7.74 2.07 -6.14
CA ARG A 80 6.73 2.66 -5.25
C ARG A 80 6.71 4.17 -5.43
N SER A 81 5.66 4.67 -6.06
CA SER A 81 5.30 6.08 -5.98
C SER A 81 4.78 6.36 -4.56
N THR A 82 5.66 6.61 -3.60
CA THR A 82 5.27 7.00 -2.24
C THR A 82 4.76 8.44 -2.24
N PRO A 83 3.70 8.79 -1.51
CA PRO A 83 3.33 10.19 -1.33
C PRO A 83 4.45 10.94 -0.60
N ARG A 84 4.40 12.27 -0.63
CA ARG A 84 5.27 13.08 0.23
C ARG A 84 4.84 12.82 1.67
N ASN A 85 5.74 12.36 2.52
CA ASN A 85 5.47 12.07 3.92
C ASN A 85 6.22 13.04 4.83
N TYR A 86 5.67 13.30 6.01
CA TYR A 86 6.17 14.24 6.98
C TYR A 86 6.04 13.68 8.40
N LYS A 87 6.86 14.21 9.31
CA LYS A 87 6.88 13.80 10.71
C LYS A 87 5.64 14.30 11.44
N CYS A 88 5.22 13.55 12.44
CA CYS A 88 4.06 13.87 13.26
C CYS A 88 4.23 15.14 14.11
N SER A 89 5.47 15.54 14.42
CA SER A 89 5.77 16.80 15.10
C SER A 89 5.31 18.03 14.31
N ASP A 90 5.18 17.91 12.99
CA ASP A 90 4.77 19.02 12.13
C ASP A 90 3.25 19.12 11.95
N LEU A 91 2.44 18.30 12.63
CA LEU A 91 0.99 18.20 12.38
C LEU A 91 0.27 19.55 12.39
N THR A 92 0.61 20.43 13.34
CA THR A 92 0.01 21.76 13.48
C THR A 92 0.32 22.70 12.32
N ARG A 93 1.34 22.39 11.50
CA ARG A 93 1.72 23.15 10.31
C ARG A 93 0.93 22.75 9.06
N PHE A 94 0.12 21.69 9.13
CA PHE A 94 -0.63 21.18 7.98
C PHE A 94 -2.10 21.53 8.04
N ARG A 95 -2.58 22.10 6.93
CA ARG A 95 -3.99 22.29 6.60
C ARG A 95 -4.18 22.18 5.10
N SER A 96 -5.40 21.91 4.65
CA SER A 96 -5.72 21.95 3.22
C SER A 96 -5.61 23.36 2.65
N LYS A 97 -5.23 23.43 1.38
CA LYS A 97 -5.23 24.65 0.55
C LYS A 97 -6.08 24.37 -0.68
N GLU A 98 -6.27 25.37 -1.53
CA GLU A 98 -7.11 25.27 -2.73
C GLU A 98 -6.86 24.00 -3.57
N ALA A 99 -7.95 23.50 -4.13
CA ALA A 99 -8.08 22.16 -4.71
C ALA A 99 -7.78 22.16 -6.22
N GLU A 100 -6.56 22.56 -6.60
CA GLU A 100 -6.21 22.73 -8.02
C GLU A 100 -5.88 21.41 -8.74
N GLN A 101 -5.05 20.56 -8.13
CA GLN A 101 -4.50 19.37 -8.79
C GLN A 101 -5.03 18.09 -8.15
N LYS A 102 -6.00 17.44 -8.81
CA LYS A 102 -6.52 16.12 -8.42
C LYS A 102 -5.43 15.06 -8.49
N THR A 103 -5.45 14.14 -7.53
CA THR A 103 -4.54 13.00 -7.44
C THR A 103 -5.18 11.89 -6.60
N LYS A 104 -4.52 10.73 -6.53
CA LYS A 104 -4.97 9.61 -5.70
C LYS A 104 -3.87 9.19 -4.73
N VAL A 105 -4.26 8.92 -3.49
CA VAL A 105 -3.41 8.29 -2.49
C VAL A 105 -4.07 7.01 -2.03
N THR A 106 -3.48 5.87 -2.37
CA THR A 106 -3.94 4.56 -1.89
C THR A 106 -3.20 4.21 -0.61
N PHE A 107 -3.97 4.02 0.45
CA PHE A 107 -3.48 3.55 1.74
C PHE A 107 -3.66 2.04 1.81
N PHE A 108 -2.60 1.33 2.15
CA PHE A 108 -2.60 -0.10 2.25
C PHE A 108 -2.03 -0.54 3.60
N VAL A 109 -2.77 -1.35 4.34
CA VAL A 109 -2.32 -1.87 5.64
C VAL A 109 -1.72 -3.27 5.44
N GLY A 110 -0.43 -3.38 5.73
CA GLY A 110 0.28 -4.65 5.73
C GLY A 110 -0.22 -5.62 6.80
N GLN A 111 0.45 -6.77 6.93
CA GLN A 111 0.16 -7.71 8.02
C GLN A 111 0.66 -7.10 9.34
N THR A 112 -0.27 -6.76 10.25
CA THR A 112 0.01 -6.10 11.53
C THR A 112 -1.19 -6.23 12.45
N ASP A 113 -0.98 -6.28 13.77
CA ASP A 113 -2.06 -6.33 14.76
C ASP A 113 -2.71 -4.96 15.02
N ASN A 114 -2.12 -3.90 14.45
CA ASN A 114 -2.62 -2.55 14.60
C ASN A 114 -3.66 -2.23 13.52
N SER A 115 -4.56 -1.31 13.84
CA SER A 115 -5.41 -0.67 12.85
C SER A 115 -4.96 0.77 12.63
N PHE A 116 -5.40 1.39 11.54
CA PHE A 116 -5.00 2.73 11.16
C PHE A 116 -6.22 3.59 10.88
N ARG A 117 -6.30 4.75 11.53
CA ARG A 117 -7.30 5.78 11.27
C ARG A 117 -6.73 6.83 10.33
N ILE A 118 -7.48 7.13 9.28
CA ILE A 118 -7.10 8.05 8.22
C ILE A 118 -7.98 9.29 8.33
N TYR A 119 -7.31 10.43 8.50
CA TYR A 119 -7.93 11.73 8.65
C TYR A 119 -7.53 12.64 7.50
N TRP A 120 -8.50 13.34 6.93
CA TRP A 120 -8.23 14.53 6.14
C TRP A 120 -8.02 15.72 7.08
N LEU A 121 -7.01 16.54 6.81
CA LEU A 121 -6.86 17.82 7.51
C LEU A 121 -7.61 18.88 6.71
N ASP A 122 -8.68 19.43 7.30
CA ASP A 122 -9.50 20.43 6.64
C ASP A 122 -8.75 21.76 6.43
N TYR A 123 -9.43 22.77 5.88
CA TYR A 123 -8.82 24.06 5.57
C TYR A 123 -8.34 24.83 6.82
N ASN A 124 -8.83 24.45 7.99
CA ASN A 124 -8.42 24.99 9.30
C ASN A 124 -7.41 24.09 10.01
N GLY A 125 -7.03 22.94 9.42
CA GLY A 125 -6.12 21.97 10.01
C GLY A 125 -6.78 20.99 10.97
N ASN A 126 -8.12 21.02 11.12
CA ASN A 126 -8.81 20.07 11.97
C ASN A 126 -8.90 18.70 11.29
N LYS A 127 -8.81 17.65 12.11
CA LYS A 127 -8.92 16.26 11.64
C LYS A 127 -10.38 15.90 11.34
N LYS A 128 -10.66 15.50 10.11
CA LYS A 128 -11.92 14.86 9.69
C LYS A 128 -11.66 13.38 9.44
N SER A 129 -12.34 12.50 10.18
CA SER A 129 -12.17 11.04 10.04
C SER A 129 -12.83 10.54 8.76
N TYR A 130 -12.10 9.74 7.97
CA TYR A 130 -12.61 9.16 6.72
C TYR A 130 -12.67 7.63 6.76
N LYS A 131 -11.63 6.98 7.26
CA LYS A 131 -11.54 5.52 7.21
C LYS A 131 -10.75 4.96 8.38
N LYS A 132 -11.15 3.77 8.84
CA LYS A 132 -10.35 2.88 9.67
C LYS A 132 -9.99 1.66 8.82
N LEU A 133 -8.70 1.32 8.75
CA LEU A 133 -8.18 0.19 8.01
C LEU A 133 -7.48 -0.79 8.96
N SER A 134 -7.73 -2.07 8.80
CA SER A 134 -7.07 -3.16 9.54
C SER A 134 -6.16 -3.96 8.60
N SER A 135 -5.41 -4.92 9.15
CA SER A 135 -4.53 -5.84 8.40
C SER A 135 -5.15 -6.31 7.08
N GLY A 136 -4.41 -6.15 5.98
CA GLY A 136 -4.82 -6.57 4.64
C GLY A 136 -5.84 -5.65 3.95
N MET A 137 -6.38 -4.63 4.62
CA MET A 137 -7.30 -3.67 4.01
C MET A 137 -6.56 -2.62 3.19
N SER A 138 -7.26 -2.11 2.19
CA SER A 138 -6.81 -1.00 1.35
C SER A 138 -7.93 -0.01 1.13
N TRP A 139 -7.60 1.26 0.95
CA TRP A 139 -8.55 2.29 0.54
C TRP A 139 -7.84 3.42 -0.22
N THR A 140 -8.51 3.94 -1.25
CA THR A 140 -7.97 5.04 -2.06
C THR A 140 -8.70 6.33 -1.77
N ALA A 141 -7.95 7.33 -1.32
CA ALA A 141 -8.41 8.71 -1.26
C ALA A 141 -8.29 9.35 -2.65
N GLU A 142 -9.44 9.70 -3.24
CA GLU A 142 -9.47 10.68 -4.33
C GLU A 142 -9.35 12.06 -3.70
N THR A 143 -8.26 12.77 -4.00
CA THR A 143 -7.86 13.94 -3.23
C THR A 143 -7.13 14.96 -4.11
N TYR A 144 -6.57 15.99 -3.49
CA TYR A 144 -5.79 17.02 -4.16
C TYR A 144 -4.37 17.03 -3.63
N ARG A 145 -3.43 17.43 -4.49
CA ARG A 145 -2.00 17.53 -4.17
C ARG A 145 -1.72 18.49 -3.00
N SER A 146 -2.62 19.44 -2.77
CA SER A 146 -2.59 20.40 -1.67
C SER A 146 -3.14 19.86 -0.35
N HIS A 147 -3.99 18.83 -0.37
CA HIS A 147 -4.68 18.30 0.81
C HIS A 147 -3.79 17.32 1.59
N PRO A 148 -3.50 17.59 2.89
CA PRO A 148 -2.79 16.66 3.74
C PRO A 148 -3.73 15.63 4.37
N TRP A 149 -3.19 14.44 4.57
CA TRP A 149 -3.82 13.33 5.26
C TRP A 149 -2.98 12.95 6.47
N ALA A 150 -3.58 12.92 7.65
CA ALA A 150 -2.94 12.45 8.87
C ALA A 150 -3.34 11.00 9.15
N ILE A 151 -2.37 10.15 9.44
CA ILE A 151 -2.57 8.73 9.71
C ILE A 151 -2.19 8.47 11.15
N TYR A 152 -3.10 7.87 11.89
CA TYR A 152 -2.88 7.43 13.26
C TYR A 152 -2.90 5.91 13.33
N ARG A 153 -1.90 5.35 14.01
CA ARG A 153 -1.86 3.95 14.40
C ARG A 153 -2.71 3.78 15.66
N VAL A 154 -3.53 2.74 15.67
CA VAL A 154 -4.36 2.32 16.80
C VAL A 154 -3.89 0.95 17.24
N SER A 155 -3.28 0.86 18.42
CA SER A 155 -2.82 -0.41 19.00
C SER A 155 -3.98 -1.24 19.55
N ALA A 156 -3.70 -2.50 19.92
CA ALA A 156 -4.68 -3.43 20.45
C ALA A 156 -5.41 -2.91 21.70
N ASN A 157 -4.72 -2.13 22.55
CA ASN A 157 -5.29 -1.47 23.73
C ASN A 157 -6.08 -0.17 23.41
N GLY A 158 -6.26 0.17 22.14
CA GLY A 158 -7.01 1.35 21.70
C GLY A 158 -6.23 2.67 21.71
N SER A 159 -4.96 2.69 22.11
CA SER A 159 -4.14 3.90 22.09
C SER A 159 -3.90 4.38 20.65
N GLU A 160 -4.10 5.67 20.41
CA GLU A 160 -3.85 6.32 19.13
C GLU A 160 -2.56 7.11 19.14
N THR A 161 -1.66 6.80 18.22
CA THR A 161 -0.41 7.54 18.02
C THR A 161 -0.30 7.97 16.57
N CYS A 162 0.18 9.19 16.34
CA CYS A 162 0.41 9.64 14.97
C CYS A 162 1.50 8.77 14.33
N HIS A 163 1.20 8.20 13.17
CA HIS A 163 2.13 7.40 12.39
C HIS A 163 2.85 8.26 11.35
N SER A 164 2.10 9.04 10.58
CA SER A 164 2.64 9.86 9.49
C SER A 164 1.63 10.90 9.01
N ILE A 165 2.12 11.96 8.39
CA ILE A 165 1.32 12.88 7.58
C ILE A 165 1.73 12.71 6.13
N VAL A 166 0.78 12.67 5.19
CA VAL A 166 1.09 12.52 3.77
C VAL A 166 0.36 13.54 2.89
N LYS A 167 0.98 13.89 1.77
CA LYS A 167 0.39 14.67 0.68
C LYS A 167 0.60 13.95 -0.64
N GLY A 168 -0.44 13.92 -1.48
CA GLY A 168 -0.36 13.34 -2.81
C GLY A 168 0.72 13.98 -3.68
N LYS A 169 1.19 13.23 -4.69
CA LYS A 169 2.07 13.72 -5.76
C LYS A 169 1.25 14.07 -7.01
N ARG A 170 1.91 14.54 -8.08
CA ARG A 170 1.26 14.77 -9.38
C ARG A 170 0.65 13.49 -9.94
N LYS A 171 1.39 12.38 -9.86
CA LYS A 171 0.90 11.04 -10.17
C LYS A 171 0.31 10.38 -8.93
N SER A 172 -0.56 9.39 -9.14
CA SER A 172 -1.07 8.53 -8.07
C SER A 172 0.07 7.95 -7.24
N SER A 173 -0.20 7.77 -5.95
CA SER A 173 0.79 7.31 -4.99
C SER A 173 0.20 6.31 -4.00
N GLN A 174 1.05 5.48 -3.42
CA GLN A 174 0.68 4.42 -2.49
C GLN A 174 1.47 4.57 -1.18
N TRP A 175 0.79 4.38 -0.06
CA TRP A 175 1.38 4.44 1.27
C TRP A 175 1.11 3.14 2.03
N LEU A 176 2.18 2.37 2.23
CA LEU A 176 2.16 1.15 3.02
C LEU A 176 2.22 1.50 4.51
N LEU A 177 1.18 1.12 5.24
CA LEU A 177 1.04 1.27 6.68
C LEU A 177 1.44 -0.05 7.34
N ARG A 178 2.40 -0.01 8.27
CA ARG A 178 2.91 -1.17 8.99
C ARG A 178 3.42 -0.76 10.38
#